data_AF-A0A3D6BRR7-F1
#
_entry.id   AF-A0A3D6BRR7-F1
#
_cell.length_a   1.000
_cell.length_b   1.000
_cell.length_c   1.000
_cell.angle_alpha   90.00
_cell.angle_beta   90.00
_cell.angle_gamma   90.00
#
_symmetry.space_group_name_H-M   'P 1'
#
loop_
_entity.id
_entity.type
_entity.pdbx_description
1 polymer ?
#
loop_
_entity_poly.entity_id
_entity_poly.type
_entity_poly.pdbx_seq_one_letter_code
_entity_poly.pdbx_strand_id
1 'polypeptide(L)'
;HNKKRNTAFVYEALVKEVTAAVLKGDHEQKHKVINVIKKYFKPNCILSKDLDCYRSLYETRGLTESDSRRLIEAATIDKRMIDPTGLFKIQSQMINDINKEIDSDIFNNFVPNYKTLATIDQLFSVKTTPKDRIMLENEIIQRMSADDNPQTEQDIDHVVVSEFIKKFNNKYSDDLLEEQKTLLSHYISSFTDNSLELKVYLNNEIARLKEQLQKAKTVD
;
A
#
# COMPACT_ATOMS: atom_id res chain seq x y z
N HIS A 1 11.25 15.86 1.55
CA HIS A 1 10.80 14.45 1.50
C HIS A 1 11.23 13.87 0.16
N ASN A 2 11.84 12.68 0.14
CA ASN A 2 12.20 12.00 -1.12
C ASN A 2 11.32 10.75 -1.26
N LYS A 3 10.38 10.77 -2.22
CA LYS A 3 9.42 9.67 -2.45
C LYS A 3 10.10 8.31 -2.59
N LYS A 4 11.22 8.26 -3.32
CA LYS A 4 11.97 7.02 -3.59
C LYS A 4 12.57 6.41 -2.31
N ARG A 5 12.70 7.20 -1.24
CA ARG A 5 13.27 6.80 0.06
C ARG A 5 12.22 6.50 1.12
N ASN A 6 10.94 6.67 0.78
CA ASN A 6 9.85 6.23 1.61
C ASN A 6 9.54 4.76 1.26
N THR A 7 9.88 3.84 2.17
CA THR A 7 9.74 2.40 1.95
C THR A 7 8.29 1.98 1.66
N ALA A 8 7.32 2.55 2.37
CA ALA A 8 5.89 2.28 2.14
C ALA A 8 5.43 2.78 0.77
N PHE A 9 5.83 4.00 0.38
CA PHE A 9 5.49 4.51 -0.95
C PHE A 9 6.01 3.60 -2.07
N VAL A 10 7.28 3.18 -2.00
CA VAL A 10 7.86 2.32 -3.04
C VAL A 10 7.17 0.95 -3.06
N TYR A 11 6.82 0.41 -1.89
CA TYR A 11 6.05 -0.83 -1.83
C TYR A 11 4.68 -0.70 -2.50
N GLU A 12 3.90 0.34 -2.17
CA GLU A 12 2.59 0.60 -2.78
C GLU A 12 2.70 0.80 -4.31
N ALA A 13 3.73 1.51 -4.76
CA ALA A 13 3.99 1.69 -6.19
C ALA A 13 4.31 0.36 -6.90
N LEU A 14 5.11 -0.52 -6.27
CA LEU A 14 5.41 -1.86 -6.77
C LEU A 14 4.16 -2.74 -6.84
N VAL A 15 3.32 -2.75 -5.80
CA VAL A 15 2.06 -3.50 -5.80
C VAL A 15 1.14 -3.02 -6.91
N LYS A 16 1.01 -1.69 -7.07
CA LYS A 16 0.22 -1.10 -8.16
C LYS A 16 0.75 -1.48 -9.54
N GLU A 17 2.06 -1.56 -9.71
CA GLU A 17 2.69 -1.97 -10.97
C GLU A 17 2.45 -3.45 -11.28
N VAL A 18 2.54 -4.34 -10.27
CA VAL A 18 2.15 -5.76 -10.42
C VAL A 18 0.70 -5.84 -10.89
N THR A 19 -0.18 -5.11 -10.23
CA THR A 19 -1.60 -5.04 -10.57
C THR A 19 -1.79 -4.58 -12.02
N ALA A 20 -1.17 -3.48 -12.42
CA ALA A 20 -1.25 -2.99 -13.79
C ALA A 20 -0.70 -3.99 -14.83
N ALA A 21 0.40 -4.69 -14.52
CA ALA A 21 1.00 -5.69 -15.40
C ALA A 21 0.11 -6.94 -15.56
N VAL A 22 -0.50 -7.43 -14.47
CA VAL A 22 -1.50 -8.50 -14.52
C VAL A 22 -2.65 -8.12 -15.45
N LEU A 23 -3.06 -6.86 -15.42
CA LEU A 23 -4.23 -6.38 -16.16
C LEU A 23 -3.99 -6.23 -17.65
N LYS A 24 -2.76 -5.92 -18.03
CA LYS A 24 -2.31 -5.85 -19.42
C LYS A 24 -1.93 -7.21 -20.00
N GLY A 25 -2.05 -8.30 -19.23
CA GLY A 25 -1.48 -9.60 -19.61
C GLY A 25 0.06 -9.62 -19.70
N ASP A 26 0.73 -8.60 -19.15
CA ASP A 26 2.19 -8.46 -19.22
C ASP A 26 2.86 -9.31 -18.14
N HIS A 27 3.01 -10.60 -18.47
CA HIS A 27 3.59 -11.59 -17.57
C HIS A 27 5.09 -11.35 -17.29
N GLU A 28 5.83 -10.75 -18.23
CA GLU A 28 7.25 -10.45 -18.06
C GLU A 28 7.43 -9.33 -17.02
N GLN A 29 6.73 -8.21 -17.19
CA GLN A 29 6.75 -7.09 -16.25
C GLN A 29 6.27 -7.51 -14.86
N LYS A 30 5.17 -8.26 -14.79
CA LYS A 30 4.67 -8.85 -13.54
C LYS A 30 5.78 -9.64 -12.85
N HIS A 31 6.50 -10.49 -13.58
CA HIS A 31 7.54 -11.34 -12.99
C HIS A 31 8.72 -10.52 -12.46
N LYS A 32 9.18 -9.51 -13.22
CA LYS A 32 10.23 -8.57 -12.79
C LYS A 32 9.86 -7.87 -11.49
N VAL A 33 8.67 -7.28 -11.42
CA VAL A 33 8.20 -6.54 -10.24
C VAL A 33 8.04 -7.46 -9.03
N ILE A 34 7.46 -8.66 -9.21
CA ILE A 34 7.34 -9.66 -8.14
C ILE A 34 8.71 -10.08 -7.62
N ASN A 35 9.72 -10.23 -8.49
CA ASN A 35 11.07 -10.61 -8.08
C ASN A 35 11.72 -9.53 -7.22
N VAL A 36 11.54 -8.25 -7.57
CA VAL A 36 11.98 -7.12 -6.72
C VAL A 36 11.27 -7.15 -5.37
N ILE A 37 9.94 -7.30 -5.33
CA ILE A 37 9.19 -7.39 -4.07
C ILE A 37 9.72 -8.57 -3.22
N LYS A 38 9.84 -9.76 -3.82
CA LYS A 38 10.36 -10.96 -3.15
C LYS A 38 11.80 -10.83 -2.71
N LYS A 39 12.63 -10.02 -3.38
CA LYS A 39 14.03 -9.80 -3.00
C LYS A 39 14.12 -8.90 -1.77
N TYR A 40 13.35 -7.81 -1.77
CA TYR A 40 13.51 -6.70 -0.84
C TYR A 40 12.57 -6.74 0.35
N PHE A 41 11.39 -7.33 0.24
CA PHE A 41 10.35 -7.36 1.27
C PHE A 41 10.09 -8.77 1.82
N LYS A 42 11.15 -9.58 1.95
CA LYS A 42 11.07 -10.89 2.63
C LYS A 42 10.80 -10.70 4.11
N PRO A 43 10.08 -11.64 4.77
CA PRO A 43 9.91 -11.61 6.22
C PRO A 43 11.23 -11.39 6.95
N ASN A 44 11.21 -10.53 7.98
CA ASN A 44 12.34 -10.19 8.85
C ASN A 44 13.52 -9.44 8.21
N CYS A 45 13.44 -8.99 6.95
CA CYS A 45 14.46 -8.11 6.38
C CYS A 45 14.30 -6.65 6.87
N ILE A 46 15.32 -5.82 6.64
CA ILE A 46 15.32 -4.40 7.04
C ILE A 46 14.15 -3.62 6.45
N LEU A 47 13.85 -3.80 5.15
CA LEU A 47 12.76 -3.06 4.49
C LEU A 47 11.37 -3.55 4.91
N SER A 48 11.19 -4.83 5.23
CA SER A 48 9.93 -5.32 5.77
C SER A 48 9.67 -4.77 7.17
N LYS A 49 10.68 -4.79 8.06
CA LYS A 49 10.55 -4.17 9.39
C LYS A 49 10.26 -2.68 9.29
N ASP A 50 10.89 -2.00 8.34
CA ASP A 50 10.62 -0.60 8.08
C ASP A 50 9.18 -0.39 7.58
N LEU A 51 8.74 -1.17 6.60
CA LEU A 51 7.37 -1.15 6.07
C LEU A 51 6.32 -1.40 7.17
N ASP A 52 6.58 -2.34 8.08
CA ASP A 52 5.68 -2.66 9.19
C ASP A 52 5.48 -1.46 10.13
N CYS A 53 6.53 -0.65 10.37
CA CYS A 53 6.41 0.61 11.12
C CYS A 53 5.45 1.57 10.44
N TYR A 54 5.51 1.71 9.11
CA TYR A 54 4.55 2.54 8.37
C TYR A 54 3.13 1.98 8.45
N ARG A 55 2.96 0.69 8.13
CA ARG A 55 1.65 0.01 8.10
C ARG A 55 0.91 0.12 9.41
N SER A 56 1.63 -0.06 10.52
CA SER A 56 1.06 0.10 11.86
C SER A 56 0.36 1.45 12.06
N LEU A 57 0.77 2.50 11.35
CA LEU A 57 0.20 3.85 11.49
C LEU A 57 -0.84 4.20 10.41
N TYR A 58 -0.72 3.73 9.17
CA TYR A 58 -1.67 4.09 8.11
C TYR A 58 -2.78 3.05 7.86
N GLU A 59 -2.60 1.80 8.28
CA GLU A 59 -3.61 0.73 8.14
C GLU A 59 -4.48 0.58 9.39
N THR A 60 -4.06 1.14 10.54
CA THR A 60 -4.78 1.06 11.81
C THR A 60 -5.85 2.15 11.92
N ARG A 61 -7.06 1.78 12.37
CA ARG A 61 -8.24 2.64 12.53
C ARG A 61 -9.04 2.25 13.77
N GLY A 62 -9.98 3.11 14.18
CA GLY A 62 -10.87 2.87 15.33
C GLY A 62 -10.16 2.82 16.69
N LEU A 63 -8.97 3.42 16.80
CA LEU A 63 -8.26 3.49 18.08
C LEU A 63 -8.70 4.71 18.88
N THR A 64 -8.67 4.58 20.21
CA THR A 64 -8.77 5.75 21.08
C THR A 64 -7.57 6.67 20.87
N GLU A 65 -7.70 7.95 21.23
CA GLU A 65 -6.59 8.90 21.17
C GLU A 65 -5.37 8.42 21.97
N SER A 66 -5.63 7.83 23.15
CA SER A 66 -4.61 7.27 24.04
C SER A 66 -3.88 6.09 23.38
N ASP A 67 -4.61 5.14 22.79
CA ASP A 67 -4.02 3.98 22.15
C ASP A 67 -3.28 4.37 20.86
N SER A 68 -3.81 5.35 20.12
CA SER A 68 -3.15 5.94 18.95
C SER A 68 -1.79 6.54 19.32
N ARG A 69 -1.71 7.32 20.41
CA ARG A 69 -0.43 7.86 20.90
C ARG A 69 0.56 6.76 21.27
N ARG A 70 0.11 5.73 22.00
CA ARG A 70 0.95 4.58 22.37
C ARG A 70 1.48 3.84 21.15
N LEU A 71 0.64 3.65 20.13
CA LEU A 71 1.04 2.99 18.89
C LEU A 71 2.08 3.81 18.12
N ILE A 72 1.89 5.13 18.02
CA ILE A 72 2.88 6.03 17.40
C ILE A 72 4.23 5.97 18.13
N GLU A 73 4.21 5.99 19.47
CA GLU A 73 5.42 5.89 20.27
C GLU A 73 6.14 4.57 20.03
N ALA A 74 5.42 3.45 20.07
CA ALA A 74 5.96 2.12 19.79
C ALA A 74 6.56 2.03 18.37
N ALA A 75 5.81 2.44 17.34
CA ALA A 75 6.29 2.43 15.95
C ALA A 75 7.51 3.34 15.76
N THR A 76 7.56 4.48 16.46
CA THR A 76 8.71 5.40 16.40
C THR A 76 9.94 4.78 17.08
N ILE A 77 9.77 4.05 18.18
CA ILE A 77 10.85 3.31 18.85
C ILE A 77 11.38 2.22 17.92
N ASP A 78 10.50 1.38 17.37
CA ASP A 78 10.88 0.29 16.46
C ASP A 78 11.62 0.82 15.24
N LYS A 79 11.13 1.91 14.65
CA LYS A 79 11.78 2.60 13.53
C LYS A 79 13.19 3.10 13.87
N ARG A 80 13.42 3.57 15.10
CA ARG A 80 14.75 4.01 15.57
C ARG A 80 15.71 2.85 15.82
N MET A 81 15.20 1.64 16.10
CA MET A 81 16.02 0.44 16.26
C MET A 81 16.52 -0.11 14.90
N ILE A 82 15.95 0.36 13.78
CA ILE A 82 16.45 0.02 12.45
C ILE A 82 17.74 0.79 12.17
N ASP A 83 18.81 0.07 11.80
CA ASP A 83 20.09 0.67 11.41
C ASP A 83 19.89 1.65 10.24
N PRO A 84 20.09 2.97 10.43
CA PRO A 84 19.85 3.97 9.39
C PRO A 84 20.82 3.82 8.21
N THR A 85 22.04 3.34 8.46
CA THR A 85 23.05 3.14 7.41
C THR A 85 22.68 1.94 6.54
N GLY A 86 22.34 0.83 7.17
CA GLY A 86 21.82 -0.37 6.52
C GLY A 86 20.55 -0.11 5.73
N LEU A 87 19.60 0.62 6.32
CA LEU A 87 18.35 1.02 5.64
C LEU A 87 18.63 1.87 4.39
N PHE A 88 19.48 2.89 4.50
CA PHE A 88 19.84 3.71 3.34
C PHE A 88 20.51 2.89 2.23
N LYS A 89 21.41 1.95 2.60
CA LYS A 89 22.09 1.08 1.65
C LYS A 89 21.11 0.15 0.92
N ILE A 90 20.23 -0.54 1.66
CA ILE A 90 19.27 -1.48 1.04
C ILE A 90 18.21 -0.75 0.21
N GLN A 91 17.76 0.43 0.64
CA GLN A 91 16.88 1.29 -0.17
C GLN A 91 17.58 1.72 -1.48
N SER A 92 18.87 2.07 -1.42
CA SER A 92 19.63 2.46 -2.62
C SER A 92 19.76 1.29 -3.60
N GLN A 93 20.00 0.08 -3.08
CA GLN A 93 20.04 -1.14 -3.89
C GLN A 93 18.68 -1.42 -4.53
N MET A 94 17.58 -1.33 -3.77
CA MET A 94 16.23 -1.50 -4.29
C MET A 94 15.92 -0.50 -5.41
N ILE A 95 16.22 0.79 -5.21
CA ILE A 95 16.00 1.82 -6.24
C ILE A 95 16.81 1.52 -7.50
N ASN A 96 18.06 1.09 -7.35
CA ASN A 96 18.92 0.75 -8.48
C ASN A 96 18.39 -0.46 -9.25
N ASP A 97 17.92 -1.49 -8.57
CA ASP A 97 17.35 -2.68 -9.20
C ASP A 97 16.04 -2.35 -9.90
N ILE A 98 15.17 -1.55 -9.28
CA ILE A 98 13.93 -1.05 -9.92
C ILE A 98 14.26 -0.32 -11.22
N ASN A 99 15.22 0.61 -11.21
CA ASN A 99 15.60 1.37 -12.40
C ASN A 99 16.20 0.49 -13.51
N LYS A 100 16.81 -0.66 -13.17
CA LYS A 100 17.48 -1.55 -14.13
C LYS A 100 16.55 -2.64 -14.67
N GLU A 101 15.70 -3.18 -13.81
CA GLU A 101 14.92 -4.38 -14.11
C GLU A 101 13.48 -4.06 -14.53
N ILE A 102 12.93 -2.91 -14.15
CA ILE A 102 11.53 -2.53 -14.35
C ILE A 102 11.47 -1.25 -15.21
N ASP A 103 11.30 -0.09 -14.57
CA ASP A 103 11.44 1.26 -15.13
C ASP A 103 11.44 2.24 -13.95
N SER A 104 12.12 3.36 -14.09
CA SER A 104 12.10 4.44 -13.11
C SER A 104 10.76 5.17 -13.01
N ASP A 105 9.88 5.04 -14.01
CA ASP A 105 8.55 5.66 -14.04
C ASP A 105 7.62 5.15 -12.94
N ILE A 106 7.92 3.99 -12.35
CA ILE A 106 7.17 3.47 -11.20
C ILE A 106 7.13 4.45 -10.03
N PHE A 107 8.16 5.29 -9.87
CA PHE A 107 8.20 6.30 -8.81
C PHE A 107 7.28 7.50 -9.08
N ASN A 108 6.76 7.62 -10.31
CA ASN A 108 5.79 8.61 -10.72
C ASN A 108 4.34 8.10 -10.60
N ASN A 109 4.15 6.80 -10.31
CA ASN A 109 2.83 6.22 -10.14
C ASN A 109 2.04 6.96 -9.05
N PHE A 110 0.77 7.23 -9.33
CA PHE A 110 -0.14 7.82 -8.36
C PHE A 110 -0.38 6.83 -7.20
N VAL A 111 0.00 7.23 -5.99
CA VAL A 111 -0.24 6.49 -4.75
C VAL A 111 -1.23 7.32 -3.93
N PRO A 112 -2.50 6.89 -3.77
CA PRO A 112 -3.57 7.75 -3.25
C PRO A 112 -3.31 8.27 -1.83
N ASN A 113 -2.76 7.43 -0.96
CA ASN A 113 -2.40 7.78 0.42
C ASN A 113 -0.99 8.42 0.54
N TYR A 114 -0.38 8.91 -0.55
CA TYR A 114 1.00 9.43 -0.54
C TYR A 114 1.21 10.54 0.49
N LYS A 115 0.24 11.43 0.69
CA LYS A 115 0.33 12.49 1.70
C LYS A 115 0.49 11.90 3.10
N THR A 116 -0.30 10.89 3.44
CA THR A 116 -0.21 10.17 4.71
C THR A 116 1.15 9.49 4.88
N LEU A 117 1.63 8.82 3.83
CA LEU A 117 2.95 8.19 3.86
C LEU A 117 4.07 9.22 4.03
N ALA A 118 3.95 10.40 3.43
CA ALA A 118 4.90 11.49 3.59
C ALA A 118 4.87 12.09 5.01
N THR A 119 3.68 12.26 5.59
CA THR A 119 3.49 12.67 7.00
C THR A 119 4.20 11.67 7.94
N ILE A 120 4.03 10.37 7.72
CA ILE A 120 4.67 9.33 8.54
C ILE A 120 6.20 9.32 8.36
N ASP A 121 6.71 9.49 7.14
CA ASP A 121 8.17 9.60 6.90
C ASP A 121 8.77 10.82 7.62
N GLN A 122 8.05 11.95 7.61
CA GLN A 122 8.44 13.14 8.38
C GLN A 122 8.37 12.87 9.89
N LEU A 123 7.36 12.18 10.38
CA LEU A 123 7.23 11.81 11.80
C LEU A 123 8.45 11.01 12.27
N PHE A 124 8.88 10.03 11.47
CA PHE A 124 10.04 9.17 11.74
C PHE A 124 11.39 9.86 11.58
N SER A 125 11.45 11.01 10.89
CA SER A 125 12.70 11.72 10.66
C SER A 125 13.28 12.29 11.96
N VAL A 126 14.60 12.12 12.12
CA VAL A 126 15.37 12.74 13.22
C VAL A 126 15.51 14.26 13.06
N LYS A 127 15.23 14.79 11.87
CA LYS A 127 15.32 16.23 11.57
C LYS A 127 14.06 17.01 11.95
N THR A 128 12.99 16.29 12.29
CA THR A 128 11.70 16.89 12.64
C THR A 128 11.77 17.46 14.05
N THR A 129 11.40 18.74 14.20
CA THR A 129 11.44 19.42 15.50
C THR A 129 10.41 18.83 16.46
N PRO A 130 10.57 18.94 17.79
CA PRO A 130 9.59 18.45 18.74
C PRO A 130 8.17 19.01 18.51
N LYS A 131 8.06 20.29 18.15
CA LYS A 131 6.77 20.93 17.85
C LYS A 131 6.12 20.32 16.61
N ASP A 132 6.87 20.22 15.51
CA ASP A 132 6.36 19.66 14.26
C ASP A 132 6.00 18.19 14.43
N ARG A 133 6.78 17.44 15.23
CA ARG A 133 6.47 16.06 15.58
C ARG A 133 5.10 15.96 16.25
N ILE A 134 4.81 16.76 17.27
CA ILE A 134 3.49 16.77 17.93
C ILE A 134 2.37 17.10 16.94
N MET A 135 2.59 18.05 16.02
CA MET A 135 1.60 18.37 14.99
C MET A 135 1.33 17.20 14.04
N LEU A 136 2.38 16.50 13.59
CA LEU A 136 2.27 15.32 12.74
C LEU A 136 1.63 14.15 13.49
N GLU A 137 1.98 13.94 14.77
CA GLU A 137 1.35 12.94 15.64
C GLU A 137 -0.15 13.17 15.72
N ASN A 138 -0.59 14.40 15.97
CA ASN A 138 -2.01 14.74 16.01
C ASN A 138 -2.73 14.47 14.68
N GLU A 139 -2.09 14.74 13.53
CA GLU A 139 -2.66 14.40 12.21
C GLU A 139 -2.85 12.88 12.04
N ILE A 140 -1.88 12.07 12.48
CA ILE A 140 -1.97 10.61 12.41
C ILE A 140 -2.98 10.07 13.43
N ILE A 141 -3.03 10.62 14.64
CA ILE A 141 -4.02 10.28 15.67
C ILE A 141 -5.44 10.54 15.16
N GLN A 142 -5.70 11.69 14.55
CA GLN A 142 -7.00 11.99 13.95
C GLN A 142 -7.39 10.94 12.89
N ARG A 143 -6.43 10.48 12.08
CA ARG A 143 -6.69 9.42 11.10
C ARG A 143 -6.98 8.07 11.77
N MET A 144 -6.23 7.69 12.79
CA MET A 144 -6.43 6.41 13.49
C MET A 144 -7.69 6.41 14.37
N SER A 145 -8.10 7.59 14.87
CA SER A 145 -9.26 7.78 15.75
C SER A 145 -10.55 8.08 14.98
N ALA A 146 -10.49 8.33 13.67
CA ALA A 146 -11.68 8.43 12.85
C ALA A 146 -12.40 7.07 12.89
N ASP A 147 -13.63 7.06 13.43
CA ASP A 147 -14.56 5.94 13.31
C ASP A 147 -14.84 5.66 11.83
N ASP A 148 -15.29 4.45 11.50
CA ASP A 148 -15.72 3.99 10.15
C ASP A 148 -16.92 4.78 9.57
N ASN A 149 -17.13 6.02 10.01
CA ASN A 149 -18.10 6.91 9.40
C ASN A 149 -17.52 7.39 8.05
N PRO A 150 -18.19 7.18 6.90
CA PRO A 150 -17.64 7.46 5.57
C PRO A 150 -17.49 8.95 5.22
N GLN A 151 -17.34 9.83 6.21
CA GLN A 151 -17.36 11.27 5.99
C GLN A 151 -16.05 11.92 6.41
N THR A 152 -15.37 12.47 5.37
CA THR A 152 -14.32 13.51 5.38
C THR A 152 -12.98 13.11 5.98
N GLU A 153 -11.80 13.11 5.33
CA GLU A 153 -11.29 13.63 4.05
C GLU A 153 -9.92 12.99 3.75
N GLN A 154 -9.75 12.41 2.56
CA GLN A 154 -8.88 13.00 1.55
C GLN A 154 -9.69 12.94 0.27
N ASP A 155 -9.96 14.11 -0.30
CA ASP A 155 -10.67 14.32 -1.55
C ASP A 155 -9.84 13.73 -2.70
N ILE A 156 -9.78 12.39 -2.76
CA ILE A 156 -9.53 11.72 -4.03
C ILE A 156 -10.86 11.90 -4.74
N ASP A 157 -10.90 12.91 -5.62
CA ASP A 157 -12.09 13.27 -6.37
C ASP A 157 -12.75 11.98 -6.88
N HIS A 158 -13.94 11.66 -6.36
CA HIS A 158 -14.68 10.46 -6.74
C HIS A 158 -14.91 10.43 -8.26
N VAL A 159 -14.89 11.60 -8.91
CA VAL A 159 -14.89 11.72 -10.37
C VAL A 159 -13.59 11.16 -10.96
N VAL A 160 -12.42 11.50 -10.42
CA VAL A 160 -11.12 10.95 -10.86
C VAL A 160 -11.04 9.44 -10.63
N VAL A 161 -11.51 8.93 -9.49
CA VAL A 161 -11.54 7.48 -9.20
C VAL A 161 -12.50 6.77 -10.14
N SER A 162 -13.72 7.26 -10.27
CA SER A 162 -14.72 6.64 -11.14
C SER A 162 -14.35 6.73 -12.61
N GLU A 163 -13.69 7.81 -13.04
CA GLU A 163 -13.17 7.96 -14.40
C GLU A 163 -11.96 7.04 -14.63
N PHE A 164 -11.11 6.85 -13.63
CA PHE A 164 -10.04 5.84 -13.67
C PHE A 164 -10.61 4.43 -13.79
N ILE A 165 -11.60 4.06 -12.96
CA ILE A 165 -12.28 2.75 -13.01
C ILE A 165 -12.96 2.54 -14.36
N LYS A 166 -13.66 3.55 -14.89
CA LYS A 166 -14.29 3.49 -16.22
C LYS A 166 -13.25 3.30 -17.32
N LYS A 167 -12.20 4.13 -17.36
CA LYS A 167 -11.12 4.01 -18.36
C LYS A 167 -10.40 2.67 -18.24
N PHE A 168 -10.23 2.19 -17.02
CA PHE A 168 -9.64 0.89 -16.72
C PHE A 168 -10.52 -0.25 -17.26
N ASN A 169 -11.78 -0.33 -16.86
CA ASN A 169 -12.71 -1.37 -17.29
C ASN A 169 -12.93 -1.37 -18.81
N ASN A 170 -12.96 -0.19 -19.44
CA ASN A 170 -13.07 -0.07 -20.89
C ASN A 170 -11.80 -0.51 -21.62
N LYS A 171 -10.62 -0.27 -21.03
CA LYS A 171 -9.33 -0.63 -21.66
C LYS A 171 -9.06 -2.13 -21.61
N TYR A 172 -9.52 -2.82 -20.57
CA TYR A 172 -9.25 -4.23 -20.32
C TYR A 172 -10.53 -5.08 -20.32
N SER A 173 -11.55 -4.65 -21.07
CA SER A 173 -12.85 -5.34 -21.12
C SER A 173 -12.74 -6.77 -21.64
N ASP A 174 -11.80 -7.03 -22.54
CA ASP A 174 -11.70 -8.29 -23.26
C ASP A 174 -10.62 -9.22 -22.69
N ASP A 175 -9.73 -8.69 -21.83
CA ASP A 175 -8.56 -9.39 -21.30
C ASP A 175 -8.77 -9.98 -19.90
N LEU A 176 -9.84 -9.58 -19.21
CA LEU A 176 -10.09 -9.93 -17.80
C LEU A 176 -11.44 -10.58 -17.60
N LEU A 177 -11.48 -11.57 -16.71
CA LEU A 177 -12.72 -12.09 -16.18
C LEU A 177 -13.44 -11.01 -15.36
N GLU A 178 -14.76 -11.07 -15.30
CA GLU A 178 -15.56 -10.10 -14.55
C GLU A 178 -15.13 -10.05 -13.08
N GLU A 179 -14.85 -11.19 -12.45
CA GLU A 179 -14.39 -11.23 -11.06
C GLU A 179 -13.03 -10.53 -10.86
N GLN A 180 -12.15 -10.56 -11.86
CA GLN A 180 -10.87 -9.86 -11.80
C GLN A 180 -11.04 -8.35 -11.93
N LYS A 181 -11.95 -7.90 -12.81
CA LYS A 181 -12.30 -6.48 -12.94
C LYS A 181 -12.94 -5.95 -11.66
N THR A 182 -13.85 -6.74 -11.06
CA THR A 182 -14.51 -6.39 -9.80
C THR A 182 -13.51 -6.32 -8.65
N LEU A 183 -12.63 -7.31 -8.50
CA LEU A 183 -11.57 -7.30 -7.49
C LEU A 183 -10.73 -6.02 -7.55
N LEU A 184 -10.38 -5.60 -8.76
CA LEU A 184 -9.45 -4.50 -8.99
C LEU A 184 -10.13 -3.15 -8.92
N SER A 185 -11.40 -3.08 -9.32
CA SER A 185 -12.26 -1.94 -9.01
C SER A 185 -12.36 -1.76 -7.50
N HIS A 186 -12.63 -2.83 -6.74
CA HIS A 186 -12.63 -2.75 -5.28
C HIS A 186 -11.26 -2.42 -4.69
N TYR A 187 -10.16 -2.89 -5.27
CA TYR A 187 -8.81 -2.52 -4.83
C TYR A 187 -8.51 -1.03 -5.06
N ILE A 188 -8.97 -0.47 -6.17
CA ILE A 188 -8.80 0.95 -6.48
C ILE A 188 -9.74 1.80 -5.61
N SER A 189 -10.97 1.34 -5.38
CA SER A 189 -11.91 1.98 -4.44
C SER A 189 -11.48 1.82 -2.98
N SER A 190 -10.67 0.80 -2.68
CA SER A 190 -10.12 0.48 -1.35
C SER A 190 -9.35 1.64 -0.72
N PHE A 191 -8.80 2.50 -1.57
CA PHE A 191 -8.11 3.72 -1.16
C PHE A 191 -9.06 4.85 -0.71
N THR A 192 -10.35 4.74 -1.01
CA THR A 192 -11.41 5.71 -0.64
C THR A 192 -12.37 5.21 0.44
N ASP A 193 -12.59 3.89 0.57
CA ASP A 193 -13.61 3.29 1.43
C ASP A 193 -13.05 2.42 2.58
N ASN A 194 -11.76 2.61 2.93
CA ASN A 194 -11.05 1.80 3.93
C ASN A 194 -10.98 0.29 3.57
N SER A 195 -11.04 -0.03 2.28
CA SER A 195 -10.98 -1.40 1.75
C SER A 195 -12.10 -2.30 2.27
N LEU A 196 -13.22 -1.74 2.73
CA LEU A 196 -14.34 -2.52 3.26
C LEU A 196 -14.96 -3.39 2.16
N GLU A 197 -15.30 -2.80 1.02
CA GLU A 197 -15.83 -3.54 -0.11
C GLU A 197 -14.83 -4.59 -0.61
N LEU A 198 -13.54 -4.24 -0.65
CA LEU A 198 -12.48 -5.16 -1.03
C LEU A 198 -12.40 -6.36 -0.08
N LYS A 199 -12.44 -6.14 1.24
CA LYS A 199 -12.39 -7.21 2.25
C LYS A 199 -13.60 -8.14 2.14
N VAL A 200 -14.80 -7.58 1.98
CA VAL A 200 -16.03 -8.37 1.79
C VAL A 200 -15.94 -9.20 0.51
N TYR A 201 -15.53 -8.58 -0.59
CA TYR A 201 -15.37 -9.24 -1.88
C TYR A 201 -14.34 -10.38 -1.82
N LEU A 202 -13.16 -10.13 -1.24
CA LEU A 202 -12.11 -11.13 -1.07
C LEU A 202 -12.59 -12.33 -0.22
N ASN A 203 -13.31 -12.08 0.88
CA ASN A 203 -13.82 -13.17 1.70
C ASN A 203 -14.81 -14.06 0.93
N ASN A 204 -15.70 -13.45 0.15
CA ASN A 204 -16.67 -14.17 -0.67
C ASN A 204 -15.97 -14.96 -1.80
N GLU A 205 -15.02 -14.36 -2.49
CA GLU A 205 -14.27 -15.02 -3.56
C GLU A 205 -13.38 -16.15 -3.04
N ILE A 206 -12.74 -15.99 -1.87
CA ILE A 206 -11.99 -17.08 -1.23
C ILE A 206 -12.91 -18.26 -0.91
N ALA A 207 -14.11 -18.01 -0.39
CA ALA A 207 -15.08 -19.07 -0.12
C ALA A 207 -15.51 -19.78 -1.41
N ARG A 208 -15.87 -19.02 -2.45
CA ARG A 208 -16.25 -19.54 -3.77
C ARG A 208 -15.13 -20.39 -4.39
N LEU A 209 -13.90 -19.89 -4.40
CA LEU A 209 -12.74 -20.59 -4.96
C LEU A 209 -12.43 -21.88 -4.21
N LYS A 210 -12.58 -21.90 -2.88
CA LYS A 210 -12.46 -23.13 -2.07
C LYS A 210 -13.51 -24.17 -2.45
N GLU A 211 -14.76 -23.75 -2.65
CA GLU A 211 -15.83 -24.65 -3.07
C GLU A 211 -15.60 -25.22 -4.48
N GLN A 212 -15.18 -24.39 -5.43
CA GLN A 212 -14.84 -24.81 -6.79
C GLN A 212 -13.66 -25.79 -6.82
N LEU A 213 -12.62 -25.54 -6.00
CA LEU A 213 -11.50 -26.46 -5.82
C LEU A 213 -11.95 -27.82 -5.27
N GLN A 214 -12.89 -27.83 -4.32
CA GLN A 214 -13.41 -29.06 -3.76
C GLN A 214 -14.23 -29.85 -4.78
N LYS A 215 -15.06 -29.16 -5.58
CA LYS A 215 -15.82 -29.77 -6.68
C LYS A 215 -14.89 -30.35 -7.75
N ALA A 216 -13.84 -29.63 -8.13
CA ALA A 216 -12.86 -30.10 -9.09
C ALA A 216 -12.07 -31.34 -8.61
N LYS A 217 -11.90 -31.52 -7.29
CA LYS A 217 -11.30 -32.74 -6.71
C LYS A 217 -12.22 -33.96 -6.69
N THR A 218 -13.54 -33.76 -6.77
CA THR A 218 -14.54 -34.83 -6.78
C THR A 218 -14.95 -35.27 -8.18
N VAL A 219 -14.44 -34.59 -9.22
CA VAL A 219 -14.58 -35.04 -10.61
C VAL A 219 -13.39 -35.94 -10.93
N ASP A 220 -13.55 -37.22 -10.60
CA ASP A 220 -12.92 -38.36 -11.29
C ASP A 220 -14.02 -39.07 -12.12
#